data_AF-A0AAW1J1P3-F1
#
_entry.id   AF-A0AAW1J1P3-F1
#
_cell.length_a   1.000
_cell.length_b   1.000
_cell.length_c   1.000
_cell.angle_alpha   90.00
_cell.angle_beta   90.00
_cell.angle_gamma   90.00
#
_symmetry.space_group_name_H-M   'P 1'
#
loop_
_entity.id
_entity.type
_entity.pdbx_description
1 polymer ?
#
loop_
_entity_poly.entity_id
_entity_poly.type
_entity_poly.pdbx_seq_one_letter_code
_entity_poly.pdbx_strand_id
1 'polypeptide(L)'
;MSDEAQRPKKMMQVVGAIAATMGGLTLGTVIGWSSPASSIYIDSGDVTKYQFTHISSIMCLGAAAAQPYIFLTLDRIGRKWSMIIVAIPIIIFYMLIGIVTNWIVILIGRFCLGFCAGAFCVAAPTYIGEYSDKHIRGMLGVMFQFLLVIGIELSYILGLFESR
;
A
#
# COMPACT_ATOMS: atom_id res chain seq x y z
N MET A 1 19.22 32.35 17.55
CA MET A 1 17.76 32.62 17.63
C MET A 1 16.95 32.09 16.43
N SER A 2 17.58 31.56 15.37
CA SER A 2 16.90 30.98 14.20
C SER A 2 16.53 29.49 14.32
N ASP A 3 17.26 28.71 15.13
CA ASP A 3 17.05 27.25 15.20
C ASP A 3 15.81 26.84 16.01
N GLU A 4 15.46 27.56 17.07
CA GLU A 4 14.31 27.21 17.92
C GLU A 4 12.96 27.47 17.24
N ALA A 5 12.85 28.52 16.42
CA ALA A 5 11.65 28.78 15.64
C ALA A 5 11.47 27.79 14.47
N GLN A 6 12.55 27.14 14.04
CA GLN A 6 12.55 26.19 12.92
C GLN A 6 12.34 24.73 13.39
N ARG A 7 12.64 24.42 14.66
CA ARG A 7 12.38 23.12 15.32
C ARG A 7 10.92 22.63 15.21
N PRO A 8 9.86 23.41 15.51
CA PRO A 8 8.48 22.91 15.39
C PRO A 8 8.09 22.57 13.95
N LYS A 9 8.63 23.30 12.96
CA LYS A 9 8.41 23.02 11.53
C LYS A 9 9.14 21.74 11.08
N LYS A 10 10.38 21.53 11.54
CA LYS A 10 11.14 20.28 11.28
C LYS A 10 10.50 19.06 11.93
N MET A 11 10.00 19.18 13.16
CA MET A 11 9.35 18.06 13.85
C MET A 11 8.05 17.64 13.15
N MET A 12 7.24 18.62 12.71
CA MET A 12 6.03 18.34 11.94
C MET A 12 6.34 17.72 10.57
N GLN A 13 7.46 18.11 9.93
CA GLN A 13 7.93 17.48 8.70
C GLN A 13 8.29 16.01 8.89
N VAL A 14 9.04 15.72 9.96
CA VAL A 14 9.44 14.35 10.30
C VAL A 14 8.22 13.50 10.62
N VAL A 15 7.28 13.98 11.44
CA VAL A 15 6.05 13.24 11.77
C VAL A 15 5.21 12.96 10.53
N GLY A 16 5.02 13.96 9.65
CA GLY A 16 4.27 13.78 8.40
C GLY A 16 4.94 12.78 7.44
N ALA A 17 6.26 12.82 7.34
CA ALA A 17 7.00 11.87 6.51
C ALA A 17 7.00 10.45 7.10
N ILE A 18 7.13 10.30 8.42
CA ILE A 18 7.01 9.00 9.09
C ILE A 18 5.61 8.41 8.87
N ALA A 19 4.56 9.21 9.03
CA ALA A 19 3.19 8.77 8.76
C ALA A 19 3.01 8.32 7.29
N ALA A 20 3.62 9.03 6.34
CA ALA A 20 3.66 8.62 4.94
C ALA A 20 4.39 7.27 4.74
N THR A 21 5.51 7.05 5.44
CA THR A 21 6.27 5.78 5.35
C THR A 21 5.49 4.58 5.87
N MET A 22 4.56 4.76 6.83
CA MET A 22 3.72 3.66 7.34
C MET A 22 2.84 3.02 6.25
N GLY A 23 2.45 3.77 5.22
CA GLY A 23 1.72 3.18 4.10
C GLY A 23 2.56 2.21 3.26
N GLY A 24 3.90 2.27 3.38
CA GLY A 24 4.79 1.23 2.86
C GLY A 24 4.49 -0.13 3.49
N LEU A 25 4.27 -0.18 4.81
CA LEU A 25 3.88 -1.40 5.52
C LEU A 25 2.57 -1.99 4.97
N THR A 26 1.53 -1.15 4.84
CA THR A 26 0.24 -1.56 4.27
C THR A 26 0.40 -2.05 2.82
N LEU A 27 1.20 -1.37 2.01
CA LEU A 27 1.47 -1.80 0.64
C LEU A 27 2.17 -3.16 0.61
N GLY A 28 3.12 -3.38 1.52
CA GLY A 28 3.80 -4.66 1.72
C GLY A 28 2.82 -5.79 2.00
N THR A 29 1.86 -5.59 2.92
CA THR A 29 0.87 -6.63 3.24
C THR A 29 -0.09 -6.91 2.08
N VAL A 30 -0.43 -5.91 1.27
CA VAL A 30 -1.25 -6.07 0.06
C VAL A 30 -0.54 -6.92 -1.00
N ILE A 31 0.78 -6.73 -1.15
CA ILE A 31 1.61 -7.50 -2.08
C ILE A 31 1.81 -8.92 -1.57
N GLY A 32 2.16 -9.08 -0.29
CA GLY A 32 2.45 -10.37 0.33
C GLY A 32 1.23 -11.30 0.48
N TRP A 33 0.01 -10.73 0.54
CA TRP A 33 -1.23 -11.45 0.81
C TRP A 33 -1.46 -12.71 -0.05
N SER A 34 -1.13 -12.67 -1.34
CA SER A 34 -1.43 -13.79 -2.26
C SER A 34 -0.66 -15.08 -1.94
N SER A 35 0.45 -15.02 -1.20
CA SER A 35 1.18 -16.23 -0.85
C SER A 35 0.41 -17.10 0.14
N PRO A 36 0.08 -16.63 1.36
CA PRO A 36 -0.68 -17.43 2.31
C PRO A 36 -2.16 -17.58 1.94
N ALA A 37 -2.75 -16.61 1.23
CA ALA A 37 -4.13 -16.75 0.77
C ALA A 37 -4.28 -17.96 -0.17
N SER A 38 -3.24 -18.36 -0.90
CA SER A 38 -3.35 -19.50 -1.81
C SER A 38 -3.70 -20.80 -1.10
N SER A 39 -3.08 -21.12 0.04
CA SER A 39 -3.44 -22.31 0.82
C SER A 39 -4.83 -22.18 1.43
N ILE A 40 -5.14 -21.02 2.02
CA ILE A 40 -6.43 -20.78 2.68
C ILE A 40 -7.61 -21.00 1.72
N TYR A 41 -7.55 -20.45 0.50
CA TYR A 41 -8.67 -20.47 -0.45
C TYR A 41 -8.70 -21.70 -1.36
N ILE A 42 -7.53 -22.27 -1.69
CA ILE A 42 -7.46 -23.45 -2.58
C ILE A 42 -7.68 -24.72 -1.76
N ASP A 43 -7.07 -24.83 -0.58
CA ASP A 43 -7.16 -26.05 0.23
C ASP A 43 -8.53 -26.18 0.91
N SER A 44 -9.23 -25.07 1.16
CA SER A 44 -10.64 -25.08 1.61
C SER A 44 -11.61 -25.53 0.52
N GLY A 45 -11.20 -25.51 -0.75
CA GLY A 45 -12.06 -25.77 -1.90
C GLY A 45 -12.96 -24.60 -2.31
N ASP A 46 -12.83 -23.43 -1.67
CA ASP A 46 -13.62 -22.23 -2.00
C ASP A 46 -13.30 -21.70 -3.41
N VAL A 47 -12.05 -21.87 -3.86
CA VAL A 47 -11.56 -21.28 -5.10
C VAL A 47 -10.62 -22.23 -5.84
N THR A 48 -10.83 -22.39 -7.14
CA THR A 48 -9.92 -23.22 -7.96
C THR A 48 -8.57 -22.53 -8.14
N LYS A 49 -7.52 -23.31 -8.39
CA LYS A 49 -6.18 -22.79 -8.72
C LYS A 49 -6.20 -21.80 -9.90
N TYR A 50 -7.04 -22.06 -10.90
CA TYR A 50 -7.20 -21.17 -12.05
C TYR A 50 -7.81 -19.83 -11.64
N GLN A 51 -8.90 -19.83 -10.87
CA GLN A 51 -9.52 -18.62 -10.35
C GLN A 51 -8.57 -17.83 -9.43
N PHE A 52 -7.83 -18.51 -8.54
CA PHE A 52 -6.87 -17.85 -7.67
C PHE A 52 -5.72 -17.18 -8.45
N THR A 53 -5.29 -17.78 -9.57
CA THR A 53 -4.28 -17.18 -10.46
C THR A 53 -4.78 -15.83 -11.02
N HIS A 54 -6.06 -15.74 -11.39
CA HIS A 54 -6.66 -14.47 -11.80
C HIS A 54 -6.73 -13.46 -10.63
N ILE A 55 -7.14 -13.89 -9.44
CA ILE A 55 -7.23 -13.05 -8.23
C ILE A 55 -5.87 -12.47 -7.82
N SER A 56 -4.81 -13.26 -7.92
CA SER A 56 -3.47 -12.82 -7.53
C SER A 56 -2.87 -11.87 -8.56
N SER A 57 -3.01 -12.16 -9.86
CA SER A 57 -2.42 -11.37 -10.95
C SER A 57 -3.15 -10.05 -11.25
N ILE A 58 -4.48 -9.97 -11.04
CA ILE A 58 -5.27 -8.78 -11.40
C ILE A 58 -4.87 -7.52 -10.61
N MET A 59 -4.27 -7.70 -9.43
CA MET A 59 -3.73 -6.59 -8.64
C MET A 59 -2.67 -5.80 -9.42
N CYS A 60 -1.78 -6.49 -10.15
CA CYS A 60 -0.75 -5.86 -10.96
C CYS A 60 -1.35 -5.04 -12.10
N LEU A 61 -2.44 -5.53 -12.71
CA LEU A 61 -3.20 -4.78 -13.72
C LEU A 61 -3.85 -3.53 -13.12
N GLY A 62 -4.43 -3.63 -11.92
CA GLY A 62 -4.96 -2.48 -11.19
C GLY A 62 -3.88 -1.43 -10.92
N ALA A 63 -2.71 -1.87 -10.43
CA ALA A 63 -1.58 -0.98 -10.17
C ALA A 63 -1.05 -0.29 -11.44
N ALA A 64 -1.03 -0.99 -12.58
CA ALA A 64 -0.65 -0.41 -13.86
C ALA A 64 -1.69 0.62 -14.34
N ALA A 65 -2.99 0.31 -14.22
CA ALA A 65 -4.07 1.21 -14.58
C ALA A 65 -4.10 2.49 -13.73
N ALA A 66 -3.56 2.46 -12.51
CA ALA A 66 -3.46 3.62 -11.64
C ALA A 66 -2.43 4.66 -12.08
N GLN A 67 -1.45 4.29 -12.91
CA GLN A 67 -0.33 5.16 -13.22
C GLN A 67 -0.75 6.46 -13.94
N PRO A 68 -1.52 6.42 -15.05
CA PRO A 68 -1.97 7.65 -15.70
C PRO A 68 -2.82 8.52 -14.78
N TYR A 69 -3.64 7.89 -13.93
CA TYR A 69 -4.49 8.58 -12.97
C TYR A 69 -3.65 9.33 -11.92
N ILE A 70 -2.66 8.67 -11.32
CA ILE A 70 -1.87 9.30 -10.25
C ILE A 70 -1.02 10.45 -10.78
N PHE A 71 -0.43 10.32 -11.97
CA PHE A 71 0.32 11.43 -12.59
C PHE A 71 -0.52 12.70 -12.73
N LEU A 72 -1.77 12.59 -13.21
CA LEU A 72 -2.67 13.74 -13.34
C LEU A 72 -3.12 14.30 -11.98
N THR A 73 -3.31 13.42 -11.01
CA THR A 73 -3.88 13.78 -9.70
C THR A 73 -2.86 14.46 -8.79
N LEU A 74 -1.59 14.05 -8.86
CA LEU A 74 -0.50 14.64 -8.06
C LEU A 74 -0.31 16.14 -8.37
N ASP A 75 -0.49 16.55 -9.63
CA ASP A 75 -0.31 17.94 -10.04
C ASP A 75 -1.54 18.82 -9.76
N ARG A 76 -2.75 18.24 -9.82
CA ARG A 76 -4.01 19.01 -9.64
C ARG A 76 -4.47 19.10 -8.19
N ILE A 77 -4.43 17.99 -7.45
CA ILE A 77 -4.99 17.89 -6.08
C ILE A 77 -3.90 18.06 -5.03
N GLY A 78 -2.65 17.82 -5.41
CA GLY A 78 -1.50 17.90 -4.53
C GLY A 78 -1.21 16.60 -3.79
N ARG A 79 0.06 16.40 -3.47
CA ARG A 79 0.65 15.09 -3.13
C ARG A 79 0.06 14.51 -1.84
N LYS A 80 -0.10 15.35 -0.81
CA LYS A 80 -0.70 14.97 0.49
C LYS A 80 -2.14 14.46 0.33
N TRP A 81 -2.97 15.19 -0.43
CA TRP A 81 -4.38 14.85 -0.59
C TRP A 81 -4.56 13.63 -1.49
N SER A 82 -3.73 13.48 -2.53
CA SER A 82 -3.70 12.26 -3.34
C SER A 82 -3.46 11.01 -2.48
N MET A 83 -2.54 11.06 -1.51
CA MET A 83 -2.29 9.96 -0.58
C MET A 83 -3.49 9.65 0.33
N ILE A 84 -4.11 10.67 0.92
CA ILE A 84 -5.26 10.50 1.83
C ILE A 84 -6.47 9.93 1.07
N ILE A 85 -6.73 10.42 -0.14
CA ILE A 85 -7.85 9.98 -0.98
C ILE A 85 -7.74 8.50 -1.32
N VAL A 86 -6.53 7.98 -1.59
CA VAL A 86 -6.34 6.56 -1.91
C VAL A 86 -6.22 5.68 -0.67
N ALA A 87 -5.81 6.22 0.48
CA ALA A 87 -5.69 5.47 1.72
C ALA A 87 -7.05 4.96 2.26
N ILE A 88 -8.11 5.76 2.15
CA ILE A 88 -9.45 5.38 2.61
C ILE A 88 -9.98 4.16 1.82
N PRO A 89 -10.01 4.17 0.47
CA PRO A 89 -10.39 3.01 -0.32
C PRO A 89 -9.52 1.77 -0.09
N ILE A 90 -8.21 1.93 0.17
CA ILE A 90 -7.34 0.78 0.51
C ILE A 90 -7.93 0.03 1.70
N ILE A 91 -8.24 0.74 2.78
CA ILE A 91 -8.81 0.14 3.99
C ILE A 91 -10.14 -0.55 3.67
N ILE A 92 -11.02 0.10 2.91
CA ILE A 92 -12.34 -0.45 2.55
C ILE A 92 -12.19 -1.75 1.75
N PHE A 93 -11.38 -1.75 0.69
CA PHE A 93 -11.19 -2.94 -0.15
C PHE A 93 -10.43 -4.05 0.58
N TYR A 94 -9.50 -3.70 1.47
CA TYR A 94 -8.81 -4.67 2.30
C TYR A 94 -9.78 -5.38 3.26
N MET A 95 -10.67 -4.63 3.92
CA MET A 95 -11.73 -5.22 4.74
C MET A 95 -12.72 -6.05 3.92
N LEU A 96 -13.10 -5.57 2.72
CA LEU A 96 -14.02 -6.29 1.84
C LEU A 96 -13.49 -7.68 1.47
N ILE A 97 -12.20 -7.79 1.14
CA ILE A 97 -11.56 -9.08 0.81
C ILE A 97 -11.53 -10.02 2.02
N GLY A 98 -11.41 -9.48 3.24
CA GLY A 98 -11.38 -10.28 4.46
C GLY A 98 -12.74 -10.86 4.89
N ILE A 99 -13.86 -10.30 4.40
CA ILE A 99 -15.22 -10.71 4.83
C ILE A 99 -15.91 -11.58 3.77
N VAL A 100 -15.62 -11.34 2.49
CA VAL A 100 -16.35 -11.94 1.38
C VAL A 100 -15.70 -13.24 0.90
N THR A 101 -16.51 -14.27 0.66
CA THR A 101 -16.07 -15.57 0.11
C THR A 101 -16.27 -15.70 -1.40
N ASN A 102 -17.06 -14.81 -2.03
CA ASN A 102 -17.32 -14.85 -3.46
C ASN A 102 -16.07 -14.43 -4.26
N TRP A 103 -15.53 -15.35 -5.07
CA TRP A 103 -14.31 -15.15 -5.84
C TRP A 103 -14.35 -13.95 -6.81
N ILE A 104 -15.51 -13.61 -7.38
CA ILE A 104 -15.66 -12.46 -8.30
C ILE A 104 -15.54 -11.15 -7.53
N VAL A 105 -16.13 -11.09 -6.34
CA VAL A 105 -16.03 -9.91 -5.48
C VAL A 105 -14.59 -9.73 -4.99
N ILE A 106 -13.91 -10.82 -4.63
CA ILE A 106 -12.49 -10.79 -4.27
C ILE A 106 -11.63 -10.32 -5.47
N LEU A 107 -11.92 -10.81 -6.68
CA LEU A 107 -11.23 -10.41 -7.91
C LEU A 107 -11.34 -8.90 -8.17
N ILE A 108 -12.56 -8.35 -8.11
CA ILE A 108 -12.82 -6.91 -8.28
C ILE A 108 -12.16 -6.11 -7.15
N GLY A 109 -12.29 -6.59 -5.90
CA GLY A 109 -11.66 -5.99 -4.74
C GLY A 109 -10.14 -5.91 -4.90
N ARG A 110 -9.49 -6.97 -5.40
CA ARG A 110 -8.05 -7.03 -5.67
C ARG A 110 -7.61 -6.07 -6.77
N PHE A 111 -8.42 -5.91 -7.83
CA PHE A 111 -8.16 -4.91 -8.87
C PHE A 111 -8.21 -3.49 -8.30
N CYS A 112 -9.28 -3.14 -7.59
CA CYS A 112 -9.46 -1.81 -7.00
C CYS A 112 -8.41 -1.52 -5.91
N LEU A 113 -8.10 -2.51 -5.07
CA LEU A 113 -7.04 -2.43 -4.08
C LEU A 113 -5.68 -2.21 -4.76
N GLY A 114 -5.38 -2.97 -5.83
CA GLY A 114 -4.17 -2.79 -6.63
C GLY A 114 -4.07 -1.41 -7.25
N PHE A 115 -5.19 -0.85 -7.73
CA PHE A 115 -5.26 0.51 -8.24
C PHE A 115 -4.88 1.55 -7.16
N CYS A 116 -5.52 1.49 -6.00
CA CYS A 116 -5.25 2.44 -4.93
C CYS A 116 -3.85 2.27 -4.33
N ALA A 117 -3.40 1.03 -4.15
CA ALA A 117 -2.07 0.69 -3.64
C ALA A 117 -0.96 1.11 -4.62
N GLY A 118 -1.17 0.90 -5.92
CA GLY A 118 -0.26 1.34 -6.98
C GLY A 118 -0.14 2.86 -7.06
N ALA A 119 -1.25 3.59 -6.92
CA ALA A 119 -1.24 5.04 -6.81
C ALA A 119 -0.49 5.52 -5.55
N PHE A 120 -0.71 4.88 -4.40
CA PHE A 120 -0.03 5.20 -3.15
C PHE A 120 1.49 4.98 -3.24
N CYS A 121 1.92 3.91 -3.91
CA CYS A 121 3.33 3.56 -4.13
C CYS A 121 4.12 4.68 -4.84
N VAL A 122 3.47 5.45 -5.70
CA VAL A 122 4.09 6.61 -6.38
C VAL A 122 3.92 7.88 -5.55
N ALA A 123 2.74 8.08 -4.96
CA ALA A 123 2.42 9.29 -4.21
C ALA A 123 3.29 9.45 -2.94
N ALA A 124 3.54 8.37 -2.19
CA ALA A 124 4.25 8.44 -0.91
C ALA A 124 5.74 8.82 -1.07
N PRO A 125 6.54 8.18 -1.93
CA PRO A 125 7.93 8.60 -2.17
C PRO A 125 8.02 10.01 -2.78
N THR A 126 7.07 10.38 -3.64
CA THR A 126 7.01 11.74 -4.23
C THR A 126 6.74 12.79 -3.16
N TYR A 127 5.77 12.54 -2.28
CA TYR A 127 5.48 13.40 -1.14
C TYR A 127 6.68 13.54 -0.20
N ILE A 128 7.32 12.42 0.17
CA ILE A 128 8.55 12.42 0.98
C ILE A 128 9.64 13.25 0.28
N GLY A 129 9.79 13.11 -1.03
CA GLY A 129 10.79 13.81 -1.82
C GLY A 129 10.61 15.33 -1.85
N GLU A 130 9.36 15.79 -1.92
CA GLU A 130 9.02 17.22 -1.98
C GLU A 130 8.91 17.88 -0.61
N TYR A 131 8.45 17.14 0.40
CA TYR A 131 8.15 17.69 1.73
C TYR A 131 9.35 17.68 2.69
N SER A 132 10.30 16.78 2.48
CA SER A 132 11.40 16.55 3.42
C SER A 132 12.64 17.38 3.10
N ASP A 133 13.36 17.79 4.15
CA ASP A 133 14.66 18.45 4.02
C ASP A 133 15.69 17.54 3.35
N LYS A 134 16.65 18.12 2.61
CA LYS A 134 17.61 17.38 1.76
C LYS A 134 18.40 16.33 2.54
N HIS A 135 18.69 16.59 3.82
CA HIS A 135 19.46 15.70 4.68
C HIS A 135 18.71 14.44 5.12
N ILE A 136 17.37 14.49 5.25
CA ILE A 136 16.56 13.37 5.76
C ILE A 136 15.77 12.64 4.68
N ARG A 137 15.63 13.24 3.49
CA ARG A 137 14.87 12.70 2.35
C ARG A 137 15.30 11.28 1.96
N GLY A 138 16.60 11.02 1.90
CA GLY A 138 17.13 9.70 1.54
C GLY A 138 16.75 8.62 2.56
N MET A 139 16.92 8.92 3.85
CA MET A 139 16.57 8.03 4.95
C MET A 139 15.07 7.68 4.94
N LEU A 140 14.20 8.66 4.71
CA LEU A 140 12.75 8.43 4.66
C LEU A 140 12.33 7.57 3.46
N GLY A 141 12.98 7.75 2.29
CA GLY A 141 12.75 6.88 1.13
C GLY A 141 13.14 5.42 1.41
N VAL A 142 14.31 5.20 2.04
CA VAL A 142 14.73 3.86 2.47
C VAL A 142 13.76 3.29 3.50
N MET A 143 13.28 4.11 4.44
CA MET A 143 12.34 3.67 5.47
C MET A 143 11.00 3.22 4.88
N PHE A 144 10.48 3.90 3.84
CA PHE A 144 9.30 3.44 3.10
C PHE A 144 9.53 2.05 2.51
N GLN A 145 10.66 1.84 1.82
CA GLN A 145 10.96 0.54 1.20
C GLN A 145 11.20 -0.55 2.24
N PHE A 146 11.87 -0.22 3.35
CA PHE A 146 12.09 -1.14 4.45
C PHE A 146 10.78 -1.59 5.09
N LEU A 147 9.86 -0.66 5.35
CA LEU A 147 8.53 -0.99 5.87
C LEU A 147 7.71 -1.82 4.88
N LEU A 148 7.85 -1.58 3.57
CA LEU A 148 7.23 -2.42 2.54
C LEU A 148 7.71 -3.87 2.65
N VAL A 149 9.02 -4.09 2.74
CA VAL A 149 9.58 -5.45 2.90
C VAL A 149 9.11 -6.09 4.20
N ILE A 150 9.09 -5.35 5.32
CA ILE A 150 8.52 -5.84 6.59
C ILE A 150 7.05 -6.24 6.42
N GLY A 151 6.26 -5.46 5.68
CA GLY A 151 4.85 -5.79 5.43
C GLY A 151 4.68 -7.10 4.67
N ILE A 152 5.54 -7.39 3.70
CA ILE A 152 5.55 -8.66 2.97
C ILE A 152 5.88 -9.82 3.93
N GLU A 153 6.94 -9.68 4.72
CA GLU A 153 7.34 -10.69 5.71
C GLU A 153 6.26 -10.96 6.75
N LEU A 154 5.59 -9.92 7.25
CA LEU A 154 4.47 -10.07 8.18
C LEU A 154 3.32 -10.87 7.57
N SER A 155 2.98 -10.64 6.29
CA SER A 155 1.98 -11.46 5.60
C SER A 155 2.36 -12.93 5.57
N TYR A 156 3.62 -13.25 5.31
CA TYR A 156 4.09 -14.64 5.29
C TYR A 156 4.06 -15.28 6.68
N ILE A 157 4.51 -14.55 7.70
CA ILE A 157 4.51 -15.03 9.09
C ILE A 157 3.06 -15.29 9.56
N LEU A 158 2.15 -14.34 9.36
CA LEU A 158 0.75 -14.47 9.77
C LEU A 158 0.08 -15.64 9.07
N GLY A 159 0.31 -15.79 7.77
CA GLY A 159 -0.22 -16.92 7.02
C GLY A 159 0.32 -18.28 7.46
N LEU A 160 1.55 -18.33 7.97
CA LEU A 160 2.15 -19.56 8.52
C LEU A 160 1.44 -20.00 9.80
N PHE A 161 0.90 -19.05 10.60
CA PHE A 161 0.08 -19.37 11.77
C PHE A 161 -1.33 -19.83 11.41
N GLU A 162 -1.94 -19.28 10.36
CA GLU A 162 -3.28 -19.69 9.89
C GLU A 162 -3.27 -21.01 9.11
N SER A 163 -2.16 -21.35 8.46
CA SER A 163 -2.04 -22.57 7.65
C SER A 163 -1.76 -23.85 8.46
N ARG A 164 -1.67 -23.77 9.80
CA ARG A 164 -1.44 -24.91 10.70
C ARG A 164 -2.74 -25.36 11.36
#